data_AF-A0A976KKM0-F1
#
_entry.id   AF-A0A976KKM0-F1
#
_cell.length_a   1.000
_cell.length_b   1.000
_cell.length_c   1.000
_cell.angle_alpha   90.00
_cell.angle_beta   90.00
_cell.angle_gamma   90.00
#
_symmetry.space_group_name_H-M   'P 1'
#
loop_
_entity.id
_entity.type
_entity.pdbx_description
1 polymer ?
#
loop_
_entity_poly.entity_id
_entity_poly.type
_entity_poly.pdbx_seq_one_letter_code
_entity_poly.pdbx_strand_id
1 'polypeptide(L)'
;MLEMMIARQPSCADDMEPGVLSVDSARQVILDNVKPLHAHEKSPLRGCLNRILAEDVISSLNVPGHTNSAMDGYAVSGNELPNNGTQSFEIIGTSFAGKPYAGSCQPGQCVRIMTGAAMPEGTDTVVMQEHVKCHENTITIDSGHRSGQNVRQAGEDITIGDRVLPAGKLLTPADLGVISSLGIGELKIKRRPRVAFFSTGDELRSIGDGSGKPLLTGEVYDSNRYSLYGMLQRLNVDVIDMGVVHDDEASL
;
A
#
# COMPACT_ATOMS: atom_id res chain seq x y z
N MET A 1 -13.71 72.63 -22.68
CA MET A 1 -14.40 71.56 -21.95
C MET A 1 -13.59 70.30 -22.19
N LEU A 2 -12.73 69.92 -21.25
CA LEU A 2 -11.98 68.67 -21.33
C LEU A 2 -12.92 67.57 -20.81
N GLU A 3 -13.37 66.66 -21.67
CA GLU A 3 -14.11 65.47 -21.24
C GLU A 3 -13.17 64.61 -20.39
N MET A 4 -13.42 64.57 -19.08
CA MET A 4 -12.84 63.55 -18.21
C MET A 4 -13.50 62.22 -18.56
N MET A 5 -12.86 61.43 -19.42
CA MET A 5 -13.23 60.03 -19.60
C MET A 5 -12.88 59.25 -18.32
N ILE A 6 -13.87 58.59 -17.75
CA ILE A 6 -13.71 57.66 -16.64
C ILE A 6 -13.01 56.41 -17.18
N ALA A 7 -11.83 56.09 -16.66
CA ALA A 7 -11.16 54.84 -16.95
C ALA A 7 -11.99 53.68 -16.36
N ARG A 8 -12.62 52.89 -17.23
CA ARG A 8 -13.37 51.69 -16.81
C ARG A 8 -12.38 50.59 -16.44
N GLN A 9 -12.51 50.07 -15.22
CA GLN A 9 -11.83 48.86 -14.81
C GLN A 9 -12.60 47.62 -15.31
N PRO A 10 -11.91 46.50 -15.54
CA PRO A 10 -12.56 45.23 -15.85
C PRO A 10 -13.57 44.86 -14.77
N SER A 11 -14.67 44.27 -15.18
CA SER A 11 -15.74 43.80 -14.30
C SER A 11 -16.12 42.37 -14.65
N CYS A 12 -16.66 41.63 -13.68
CA CYS A 12 -17.22 40.29 -13.88
C CYS A 12 -18.37 40.25 -14.92
N ALA A 13 -18.85 41.40 -15.39
CA ALA A 13 -19.84 41.54 -16.45
C ALA A 13 -19.24 41.65 -17.86
N ASP A 14 -17.91 41.69 -18.00
CA ASP A 14 -17.22 41.76 -19.28
C ASP A 14 -17.03 40.34 -19.86
N ASP A 15 -17.35 40.14 -21.15
CA ASP A 15 -17.34 38.82 -21.81
C ASP A 15 -15.96 38.13 -21.80
N MET A 16 -14.87 38.90 -21.68
CA MET A 16 -13.49 38.43 -21.63
C MET A 16 -12.66 39.41 -20.80
N GLU A 17 -12.29 39.05 -19.56
CA GLU A 17 -11.30 39.80 -18.78
C GLU A 17 -9.88 39.56 -19.35
N PRO A 18 -9.21 40.57 -19.92
CA PRO A 18 -7.84 40.42 -20.39
C PRO A 18 -6.90 40.16 -19.20
N GLY A 19 -6.07 39.12 -19.27
CA GLY A 19 -5.10 38.79 -18.22
C GLY A 19 -5.52 37.66 -17.26
N VAL A 20 -6.68 37.04 -17.46
CA VAL A 20 -7.10 35.85 -16.71
C VAL A 20 -6.40 34.60 -17.23
N LEU A 21 -5.75 33.85 -16.34
CA LEU A 21 -5.14 32.56 -16.66
C LEU A 21 -6.23 31.49 -16.79
N SER A 22 -6.07 30.57 -17.74
CA SER A 22 -6.85 29.33 -17.71
C SER A 22 -6.54 28.54 -16.44
N VAL A 23 -7.49 27.73 -15.98
CA VAL A 23 -7.33 26.87 -14.80
C VAL A 23 -6.06 26.01 -14.91
N ASP A 24 -5.81 25.43 -16.09
CA ASP A 24 -4.62 24.61 -16.32
C ASP A 24 -3.33 25.41 -16.23
N SER A 25 -3.31 26.63 -16.78
CA SER A 25 -2.13 27.51 -16.70
C SER A 25 -1.85 27.94 -15.27
N ALA A 26 -2.88 28.35 -14.52
CA ALA A 26 -2.76 28.71 -13.11
C ALA A 26 -2.28 27.52 -12.26
N ARG A 27 -2.82 26.33 -12.50
CA ARG A 27 -2.39 25.09 -11.85
C ARG A 27 -0.92 24.78 -12.13
N GLN A 28 -0.47 24.92 -13.37
CA GLN A 28 0.93 24.68 -13.71
C GLN A 28 1.86 25.67 -13.00
N VAL A 29 1.51 26.96 -12.97
CA VAL A 29 2.27 27.99 -12.24
C VAL A 29 2.39 27.64 -10.75
N ILE A 30 1.30 27.16 -10.13
CA ILE A 30 1.34 26.68 -8.74
C ILE A 30 2.31 25.51 -8.60
N LEU A 31 2.19 24.48 -9.45
CA LEU A 31 3.01 23.28 -9.38
C LEU A 31 4.51 23.56 -9.58
N ASP A 32 4.85 24.51 -10.46
CA ASP A 32 6.24 24.91 -10.72
C ASP A 32 6.89 25.61 -9.51
N ASN A 33 6.08 26.17 -8.62
CA ASN A 33 6.54 26.83 -7.40
C ASN A 33 6.48 25.95 -6.14
N VAL A 34 5.86 24.76 -6.23
CA VAL A 34 5.77 23.81 -5.11
C VAL A 34 6.98 22.89 -5.10
N LYS A 35 7.71 22.87 -3.98
CA LYS A 35 8.82 21.94 -3.78
C LYS A 35 8.37 20.74 -2.92
N PRO A 36 8.61 19.49 -3.35
CA PRO A 36 8.32 18.32 -2.54
C PRO A 36 9.02 18.36 -1.18
N LEU A 37 8.36 17.80 -0.16
CA LEU A 37 8.97 17.67 1.16
C LEU A 37 10.02 16.56 1.17
N HIS A 38 11.23 16.90 1.63
CA HIS A 38 12.32 15.92 1.77
C HIS A 38 12.42 15.34 3.19
N ALA A 39 11.96 16.08 4.20
CA ALA A 39 11.95 15.64 5.59
C ALA A 39 11.11 14.36 5.76
N HIS A 40 11.62 13.44 6.56
CA HIS A 40 11.00 12.15 6.83
C HIS A 40 11.09 11.83 8.32
N GLU A 41 10.21 10.93 8.76
CA GLU A 41 10.14 10.42 10.11
C GLU A 41 10.01 8.90 10.06
N LYS A 42 10.38 8.23 11.16
CA LYS A 42 10.11 6.80 11.32
C LYS A 42 8.73 6.62 11.92
N SER A 43 7.99 5.65 11.40
CA SER A 43 6.69 5.26 11.95
C SER A 43 6.56 3.74 11.96
N PRO A 44 5.91 3.17 12.99
CA PRO A 44 5.42 1.79 12.93
C PRO A 44 4.53 1.58 11.72
N LEU A 45 4.58 0.39 11.12
CA LEU A 45 3.83 0.05 9.90
C LEU A 45 2.33 0.36 10.00
N ARG A 46 1.72 0.15 11.17
CA ARG A 46 0.31 0.47 11.43
C ARG A 46 -0.03 1.96 11.30
N GLY A 47 0.95 2.84 11.49
CA GLY A 47 0.82 4.29 11.30
C GLY A 47 1.16 4.77 9.88
N CYS A 48 1.52 3.86 8.98
CA CYS A 48 2.01 4.20 7.64
C CYS A 48 0.92 4.23 6.56
N LEU A 49 -0.33 3.83 6.86
CA LEU A 49 -1.43 3.90 5.89
C LEU A 49 -1.64 5.34 5.41
N ASN A 50 -1.80 5.54 4.10
CA ASN A 50 -1.95 6.85 3.45
C ASN A 50 -0.76 7.80 3.67
N ARG A 51 0.40 7.28 4.05
CA ARG A 51 1.66 8.03 4.12
C ARG A 51 2.47 7.84 2.84
N ILE A 52 3.33 8.80 2.53
CA ILE A 52 4.28 8.69 1.42
C ILE A 52 5.56 8.04 1.91
N LEU A 53 6.01 6.99 1.23
CA LEU A 53 7.25 6.28 1.55
C LEU A 53 8.47 7.17 1.26
N ALA A 54 9.44 7.23 2.18
CA ALA A 54 10.60 8.11 2.04
C ALA A 54 11.77 7.47 1.30
N GLU A 55 11.92 6.15 1.38
CA GLU A 55 13.01 5.37 0.81
C GLU A 55 12.46 4.08 0.19
N ASP A 56 13.18 3.49 -0.77
CA ASP A 56 12.77 2.24 -1.37
C ASP A 56 12.66 1.13 -0.30
N VAL A 57 11.62 0.31 -0.38
CA VAL A 57 11.55 -0.95 0.38
C VAL A 57 12.27 -2.01 -0.42
N ILE A 58 13.44 -2.42 0.08
CA ILE A 58 14.25 -3.50 -0.47
C ILE A 58 14.00 -4.76 0.33
N SER A 59 13.76 -5.88 -0.35
CA SER A 59 13.57 -7.14 0.34
C SER A 59 14.88 -7.66 0.93
N SER A 60 14.85 -8.03 2.21
CA SER A 60 15.96 -8.71 2.88
C SER A 60 15.80 -10.23 2.90
N LEU A 61 14.68 -10.73 2.35
CA LEU A 61 14.31 -12.14 2.39
C LEU A 61 13.69 -12.59 1.07
N ASN A 62 13.69 -13.89 0.85
CA ASN A 62 12.94 -14.50 -0.24
C ASN A 62 11.47 -14.65 0.16
N VAL A 63 10.55 -14.43 -0.77
CA VAL A 63 9.14 -14.79 -0.64
C VAL A 63 8.76 -15.71 -1.79
N PRO A 64 8.32 -16.95 -1.52
CA PRO A 64 8.40 -17.64 -0.23
C PRO A 64 9.84 -17.78 0.31
N GLY A 65 10.01 -17.83 1.63
CA GLY A 65 11.35 -17.93 2.25
C GLY A 65 12.06 -19.28 2.07
N HIS A 66 11.33 -20.29 1.60
CA HIS A 66 11.80 -21.65 1.41
C HIS A 66 10.91 -22.32 0.35
N THR A 67 11.48 -23.30 -0.36
CA THR A 67 10.75 -24.09 -1.35
C THR A 67 9.67 -24.90 -0.64
N ASN A 68 8.43 -24.78 -1.09
CA ASN A 68 7.25 -25.33 -0.40
C ASN A 68 6.23 -25.93 -1.38
N SER A 69 5.30 -26.71 -0.82
CA SER A 69 4.22 -27.31 -1.59
C SER A 69 3.16 -26.28 -2.01
N ALA A 70 2.79 -26.30 -3.28
CA ALA A 70 1.66 -25.52 -3.81
C ALA A 70 0.30 -26.17 -3.53
N MET A 71 0.27 -27.47 -3.20
CA MET A 71 -0.95 -28.28 -3.07
C MET A 71 -0.86 -29.26 -1.89
N ASP A 72 -1.99 -29.82 -1.46
CA ASP A 72 -2.00 -30.94 -0.52
C ASP A 72 -1.71 -32.26 -1.27
N GLY A 73 -0.81 -33.08 -0.73
CA GLY A 73 -0.35 -34.26 -1.47
C GLY A 73 0.79 -35.01 -0.81
N TYR A 74 1.67 -35.54 -1.67
CA TYR A 74 2.82 -36.34 -1.28
C TYR A 74 4.07 -35.84 -2.00
N ALA A 75 5.07 -35.45 -1.22
CA ALA A 75 6.38 -35.06 -1.70
C ALA A 75 7.19 -36.32 -2.05
N VAL A 76 7.68 -36.38 -3.28
CA VAL A 76 8.47 -37.48 -3.85
C VAL A 76 9.71 -36.95 -4.57
N SER A 77 10.66 -37.83 -4.87
CA SER A 77 11.73 -37.52 -5.80
C SER A 77 11.21 -37.57 -7.25
N GLY A 78 11.38 -36.50 -8.00
CA GLY A 78 10.98 -36.40 -9.40
C GLY A 78 11.69 -37.40 -10.32
N ASN A 79 12.85 -37.91 -9.90
CA ASN A 79 13.60 -38.94 -10.61
C ASN A 79 12.97 -40.33 -10.53
N GLU A 80 12.04 -40.55 -9.60
CA GLU A 80 11.36 -41.82 -9.39
C GLU A 80 9.94 -41.84 -9.97
N LEU A 81 9.55 -40.78 -10.67
CA LEU A 81 8.26 -40.73 -11.34
C LEU A 81 8.21 -41.81 -12.45
N PRO A 82 7.14 -42.62 -12.49
CA PRO A 82 7.02 -43.66 -13.50
C PRO A 82 6.80 -43.03 -14.88
N ASN A 83 7.64 -43.39 -15.86
CA ASN A 83 7.42 -43.01 -17.26
C ASN A 83 6.16 -43.67 -17.84
N ASN A 84 5.84 -44.89 -17.38
CA ASN A 84 4.66 -45.67 -17.73
C ASN A 84 4.24 -46.52 -16.52
N GLY A 85 2.96 -46.86 -16.42
CA GLY A 85 2.44 -47.73 -15.38
C GLY A 85 2.30 -47.03 -14.03
N THR A 86 2.63 -47.72 -12.94
CA THR A 86 2.47 -47.22 -11.57
C THR A 86 3.72 -47.43 -10.74
N GLN A 87 3.99 -46.53 -9.80
CA GLN A 87 5.06 -46.64 -8.81
C GLN A 87 4.48 -46.48 -7.41
N SER A 88 4.97 -47.28 -6.46
CA SER A 88 4.56 -47.19 -5.05
C SER A 88 5.65 -46.57 -4.19
N PHE A 89 5.25 -45.78 -3.20
CA PHE A 89 6.14 -45.12 -2.25
C PHE A 89 5.66 -45.34 -0.81
N GLU A 90 6.58 -45.58 0.11
CA GLU A 90 6.32 -45.67 1.55
C GLU A 90 6.20 -44.27 2.16
N ILE A 91 5.13 -44.01 2.93
CA ILE A 91 4.93 -42.76 3.65
C ILE A 91 5.77 -42.78 4.94
N ILE A 92 6.83 -41.97 5.00
CA ILE A 92 7.76 -41.96 6.16
C ILE A 92 7.48 -40.84 7.16
N GLY A 93 6.48 -40.00 6.89
CA GLY A 93 6.12 -38.90 7.76
C GLY A 93 5.13 -37.92 7.16
N THR A 94 4.95 -36.80 7.85
CA THR A 94 4.10 -35.70 7.40
C THR A 94 4.77 -34.36 7.63
N SER A 95 4.68 -33.46 6.66
CA SER A 95 5.19 -32.08 6.71
C SER A 95 4.00 -31.11 6.66
N PHE A 96 3.90 -30.24 7.68
CA PHE A 96 2.88 -29.19 7.76
C PHE A 96 3.52 -27.81 7.74
N ALA A 97 2.75 -26.78 7.35
CA ALA A 97 3.19 -25.39 7.49
C ALA A 97 3.57 -25.10 8.96
N GLY A 98 4.79 -24.58 9.16
CA GLY A 98 5.35 -24.33 10.50
C GLY A 98 5.82 -25.56 11.28
N LYS A 99 5.61 -26.78 10.77
CA LYS A 99 6.11 -28.05 11.34
C LYS A 99 6.68 -28.93 10.22
N PRO A 100 7.86 -28.56 9.68
CA PRO A 100 8.47 -29.30 8.59
C PRO A 100 8.88 -30.71 9.04
N TYR A 101 8.84 -31.67 8.12
CA TYR A 101 9.45 -32.97 8.34
C TYR A 101 10.98 -32.81 8.40
N ALA A 102 11.62 -33.32 9.46
CA ALA A 102 13.04 -33.10 9.74
C ALA A 102 13.99 -34.17 9.16
N GLY A 103 13.45 -35.25 8.59
CA GLY A 103 14.25 -36.31 7.97
C GLY A 103 14.47 -36.07 6.47
N SER A 104 15.32 -36.90 5.87
CA SER A 104 15.49 -36.96 4.41
C SER A 104 14.73 -38.14 3.84
N CYS A 105 14.01 -37.89 2.75
CA CYS A 105 13.33 -38.91 1.97
C CYS A 105 14.36 -39.72 1.17
N GLN A 106 14.38 -41.05 1.34
CA GLN A 106 15.22 -41.95 0.56
C GLN A 106 14.45 -42.46 -0.68
N PRO A 107 15.14 -43.12 -1.65
CA PRO A 107 14.46 -43.72 -2.78
C PRO A 107 13.35 -44.69 -2.36
N GLY A 108 12.21 -44.63 -3.05
CA GLY A 108 11.01 -45.40 -2.74
C GLY A 108 10.19 -44.88 -1.56
N GLN A 109 10.56 -43.72 -0.98
CA GLN A 109 9.84 -43.10 0.12
C GLN A 109 9.14 -41.80 -0.33
N CYS A 110 8.13 -41.40 0.43
CA CYS A 110 7.46 -40.12 0.28
C CYS A 110 7.08 -39.54 1.64
N VAL A 111 6.80 -38.24 1.66
CA VAL A 111 6.29 -37.55 2.84
C VAL A 111 4.94 -36.94 2.48
N ARG A 112 3.92 -37.22 3.28
CA ARG A 112 2.65 -36.51 3.13
C ARG A 112 2.86 -35.03 3.43
N ILE A 113 2.43 -34.15 2.55
CA ILE A 113 2.74 -32.72 2.63
C ILE A 113 1.48 -31.89 2.41
N MET A 114 1.32 -30.84 3.20
CA MET A 114 0.22 -29.88 3.04
C MET A 114 0.70 -28.60 2.35
N THR A 115 -0.23 -27.85 1.79
CA THR A 115 0.00 -26.58 1.12
C THR A 115 0.78 -25.61 2.03
N GLY A 116 1.84 -25.01 1.48
CA GLY A 116 2.74 -24.10 2.19
C GLY A 116 3.74 -24.77 3.14
N ALA A 117 3.71 -26.09 3.29
CA ALA A 117 4.73 -26.81 4.06
C ALA A 117 6.05 -26.87 3.28
N ALA A 118 7.17 -26.82 4.02
CA ALA A 118 8.51 -26.94 3.46
C ALA A 118 8.70 -28.29 2.75
N MET A 119 9.35 -28.26 1.58
CA MET A 119 9.75 -29.48 0.88
C MET A 119 10.77 -30.27 1.70
N PRO A 120 10.52 -31.56 1.99
CA PRO A 120 11.48 -32.45 2.64
C PRO A 120 12.74 -32.64 1.80
N GLU A 121 13.87 -32.84 2.47
CA GLU A 121 15.12 -33.18 1.79
C GLU A 121 14.96 -34.49 0.98
N GLY A 122 15.56 -34.54 -0.21
CA GLY A 122 15.44 -35.66 -1.14
C GLY A 122 14.19 -35.63 -2.03
N THR A 123 13.30 -34.64 -1.84
CA THR A 123 12.09 -34.46 -2.67
C THR A 123 12.15 -33.13 -3.42
N ASP A 124 11.57 -33.11 -4.62
CA ASP A 124 11.50 -31.92 -5.47
C ASP A 124 10.12 -31.76 -6.15
N THR A 125 9.21 -32.69 -5.91
CA THR A 125 7.96 -32.82 -6.65
C THR A 125 6.82 -33.16 -5.70
N VAL A 126 5.65 -32.54 -5.89
CA VAL A 126 4.44 -32.89 -5.15
C VAL A 126 3.38 -33.48 -6.07
N VAL A 127 2.91 -34.68 -5.73
CA VAL A 127 1.74 -35.30 -6.35
C VAL A 127 0.51 -35.03 -5.50
N MET A 128 -0.52 -34.45 -6.10
CA MET A 128 -1.79 -34.15 -5.42
C MET A 128 -2.41 -35.40 -4.81
N GLN A 129 -2.98 -35.29 -3.60
CA GLN A 129 -3.60 -36.44 -2.93
C GLN A 129 -4.77 -37.04 -3.73
N GLU A 130 -5.42 -36.25 -4.58
CA GLU A 130 -6.50 -36.67 -5.47
C GLU A 130 -6.00 -37.60 -6.59
N HIS A 131 -4.70 -37.60 -6.87
CA HIS A 131 -4.06 -38.38 -7.94
C HIS A 131 -3.32 -39.61 -7.40
N VAL A 132 -3.52 -39.99 -6.14
CA VAL A 132 -2.88 -41.17 -5.56
C VAL A 132 -3.89 -42.17 -5.05
N LYS A 133 -3.55 -43.46 -5.14
CA LYS A 133 -4.20 -44.50 -4.34
C LYS A 133 -3.40 -44.70 -3.06
N CYS A 134 -4.02 -44.46 -1.92
CA CYS A 134 -3.39 -44.65 -0.62
C CYS A 134 -3.96 -45.91 0.05
N HIS A 135 -3.07 -46.79 0.51
CA HIS A 135 -3.41 -47.95 1.32
C HIS A 135 -2.42 -48.07 2.47
N GLU A 136 -2.92 -47.98 3.70
CA GLU A 136 -2.12 -47.96 4.93
C GLU A 136 -1.00 -46.91 4.87
N ASN A 137 0.26 -47.35 4.79
CA ASN A 137 1.44 -46.50 4.78
C ASN A 137 2.11 -46.43 3.40
N THR A 138 1.39 -46.79 2.34
CA THR A 138 1.91 -46.82 0.98
C THR A 138 0.98 -46.07 0.04
N ILE A 139 1.54 -45.16 -0.75
CA ILE A 139 0.84 -44.57 -1.90
C ILE A 139 1.24 -45.27 -3.18
N THR A 140 0.36 -45.25 -4.16
CA THR A 140 0.66 -45.62 -5.54
C THR A 140 0.22 -44.50 -6.46
N ILE A 141 1.12 -44.07 -7.34
CA ILE A 141 0.89 -43.02 -8.34
C ILE A 141 1.00 -43.62 -9.74
N ASP A 142 0.34 -43.01 -10.71
CA ASP A 142 0.46 -43.36 -12.13
C ASP A 142 1.50 -42.47 -12.85
N SER A 143 1.71 -42.77 -14.14
CA SER A 143 2.51 -41.93 -15.04
C SER A 143 1.78 -40.64 -15.41
N GLY A 144 2.53 -39.60 -15.79
CA GLY A 144 1.96 -38.31 -16.26
C GLY A 144 2.29 -37.11 -15.37
N HIS A 145 2.95 -37.36 -14.25
CA HIS A 145 3.56 -36.33 -13.41
C HIS A 145 4.90 -35.84 -13.97
N ARG A 146 5.25 -34.59 -13.66
CA ARG A 146 6.54 -34.00 -14.05
C ARG A 146 7.35 -33.63 -12.80
N SER A 147 8.66 -33.83 -12.88
CA SER A 147 9.59 -33.34 -11.85
C SER A 147 9.40 -31.83 -11.65
N GLY A 148 9.39 -31.39 -10.39
CA GLY A 148 9.20 -29.99 -10.01
C GLY A 148 7.75 -29.50 -9.98
N GLN A 149 6.76 -30.31 -10.38
CA GLN A 149 5.36 -29.85 -10.38
C GLN A 149 4.82 -29.61 -8.96
N ASN A 150 3.88 -28.68 -8.84
CA ASN A 150 3.20 -28.32 -7.58
C ASN A 150 4.16 -27.88 -6.46
N VAL A 151 5.32 -27.34 -6.82
CA VAL A 151 6.32 -26.80 -5.89
C VAL A 151 6.53 -25.33 -6.20
N ARG A 152 6.45 -24.49 -5.17
CA ARG A 152 6.80 -23.07 -5.24
C ARG A 152 8.24 -22.90 -4.79
N GLN A 153 9.05 -22.24 -5.61
CA GLN A 153 10.47 -22.08 -5.30
C GLN A 153 10.68 -20.96 -4.27
N ALA A 154 11.74 -21.09 -3.48
CA ALA A 154 12.17 -19.99 -2.62
C ALA A 154 12.46 -18.74 -3.47
N GLY A 155 11.83 -17.62 -3.14
CA GLY A 155 12.02 -16.34 -3.81
C GLY A 155 11.33 -16.22 -5.17
N GLU A 156 10.41 -17.14 -5.51
CA GLU A 156 9.66 -17.05 -6.77
C GLU A 156 8.82 -15.78 -6.90
N ASP A 157 8.29 -15.23 -5.79
CA ASP A 157 7.50 -13.99 -5.80
C ASP A 157 8.39 -12.75 -5.60
N ILE A 158 9.30 -12.80 -4.62
CA ILE A 158 10.23 -11.71 -4.26
C ILE A 158 11.57 -12.33 -3.90
N THR A 159 12.64 -11.85 -4.52
CA THR A 159 14.00 -12.26 -4.20
C THR A 159 14.69 -11.26 -3.27
N ILE A 160 15.71 -11.73 -2.55
CA ILE A 160 16.58 -10.86 -1.77
C ILE A 160 17.19 -9.79 -2.69
N GLY A 161 17.08 -8.53 -2.27
CA GLY A 161 17.58 -7.37 -3.02
C GLY A 161 16.56 -6.75 -3.98
N ASP A 162 15.40 -7.38 -4.18
CA ASP A 162 14.35 -6.77 -5.01
C ASP A 162 13.83 -5.48 -4.39
N ARG A 163 13.62 -4.49 -5.25
CA ARG A 163 12.92 -3.27 -4.89
C ARG A 163 11.42 -3.50 -4.95
N VAL A 164 10.84 -3.81 -3.79
CA VAL A 164 9.43 -4.17 -3.65
C VAL A 164 8.53 -2.94 -3.78
N LEU A 165 8.91 -1.81 -3.16
CA LEU A 165 8.16 -0.55 -3.27
C LEU A 165 9.11 0.63 -3.49
N PRO A 166 8.80 1.53 -4.44
CA PRO A 166 9.58 2.74 -4.66
C PRO A 166 9.33 3.84 -3.61
N ALA A 167 10.38 4.58 -3.26
CA ALA A 167 10.28 5.87 -2.59
C ALA A 167 9.31 6.79 -3.33
N GLY A 168 8.56 7.60 -2.58
CA GLY A 168 7.54 8.49 -3.13
C GLY A 168 6.17 7.84 -3.35
N LYS A 169 6.05 6.52 -3.19
CA LYS A 169 4.75 5.84 -3.28
C LYS A 169 3.84 6.20 -2.10
N LEU A 170 2.56 6.43 -2.40
CA LEU A 170 1.49 6.50 -1.40
C LEU A 170 1.10 5.08 -0.96
N LEU A 171 1.25 4.81 0.34
CA LEU A 171 1.02 3.47 0.89
C LEU A 171 -0.47 3.17 1.04
N THR A 172 -0.88 2.05 0.44
CA THR A 172 -2.23 1.49 0.45
C THR A 172 -2.32 0.28 1.40
N PRO A 173 -3.52 -0.24 1.70
CA PRO A 173 -3.66 -1.44 2.52
C PRO A 173 -2.90 -2.66 1.98
N ALA A 174 -2.84 -2.84 0.65
CA ALA A 174 -2.10 -3.94 0.02
C ALA A 174 -0.60 -3.80 0.24
N ASP A 175 -0.07 -2.58 0.15
CA ASP A 175 1.36 -2.30 0.38
C ASP A 175 1.76 -2.64 1.82
N LEU A 176 0.91 -2.32 2.81
CA LEU A 176 1.12 -2.69 4.20
C LEU A 176 1.20 -4.22 4.37
N GLY A 177 0.33 -4.96 3.68
CA GLY A 177 0.36 -6.42 3.63
C GLY A 177 1.70 -6.95 3.12
N VAL A 178 2.16 -6.46 1.97
CA VAL A 178 3.45 -6.85 1.40
C VAL A 178 4.61 -6.49 2.33
N ILE A 179 4.66 -5.28 2.88
CA ILE A 179 5.74 -4.86 3.79
C ILE A 179 5.78 -5.76 5.05
N SER A 180 4.61 -6.13 5.59
CA SER A 180 4.54 -7.03 6.74
C SER A 180 5.00 -8.45 6.44
N SER A 181 4.77 -8.97 5.22
CA SER A 181 5.26 -10.30 4.83
C SER A 181 6.78 -10.33 4.71
N LEU A 182 7.42 -9.17 4.51
CA LEU A 182 8.87 -8.99 4.58
C LEU A 182 9.42 -8.83 6.01
N GLY A 183 8.56 -8.91 7.04
CA GLY A 183 8.99 -8.75 8.44
C GLY A 183 9.38 -7.32 8.84
N ILE A 184 9.01 -6.32 8.03
CA ILE A 184 9.38 -4.91 8.28
C ILE A 184 8.34 -4.26 9.21
N GLY A 185 8.74 -3.96 10.44
CA GLY A 185 7.86 -3.38 11.47
C GLY A 185 7.75 -1.84 11.44
N GLU A 186 8.75 -1.17 10.86
CA GLU A 186 8.84 0.30 10.80
C GLU A 186 9.31 0.76 9.43
N LEU A 187 8.85 1.94 9.01
CA LEU A 187 9.24 2.55 7.73
C LEU A 187 9.66 4.00 7.95
N LYS A 188 10.56 4.49 7.09
CA LYS A 188 10.73 5.93 6.91
C LYS A 188 9.67 6.44 5.96
N ILE A 189 8.88 7.40 6.44
CA ILE A 189 7.80 8.04 5.69
C ILE A 189 8.06 9.53 5.62
N LYS A 190 7.63 10.19 4.54
CA LYS A 190 7.68 11.65 4.46
C LYS A 190 6.82 12.25 5.56
N ARG A 191 7.32 13.33 6.18
CA ARG A 191 6.51 14.10 7.13
C ARG A 191 5.25 14.62 6.43
N ARG A 192 4.18 14.81 7.19
CA ARG A 192 2.97 15.45 6.66
C ARG A 192 3.25 16.91 6.29
N PRO A 193 2.67 17.42 5.19
CA PRO A 193 2.52 18.85 5.00
C PRO A 193 1.74 19.43 6.17
N ARG A 194 2.16 20.61 6.63
CA ARG A 194 1.41 21.40 7.62
C ARG A 194 0.66 22.46 6.86
N VAL A 195 -0.64 22.54 7.02
CA VAL A 195 -1.50 23.50 6.31
C VAL A 195 -2.20 24.36 7.35
N ALA A 196 -1.81 25.63 7.39
CA ALA A 196 -2.52 26.65 8.14
C ALA A 196 -3.55 27.34 7.24
N PHE A 197 -4.73 27.61 7.78
CA PHE A 197 -5.81 28.28 7.06
C PHE A 197 -6.66 29.11 8.02
N PHE A 198 -7.15 30.24 7.51
CA PHE A 198 -8.05 31.17 8.19
C PHE A 198 -9.01 31.76 7.17
N SER A 199 -10.06 32.40 7.68
CA SER A 199 -10.91 33.30 6.91
C SER A 199 -10.71 34.73 7.40
N THR A 200 -10.91 35.71 6.53
CA THR A 200 -10.89 37.15 6.88
C THR A 200 -12.08 37.84 6.22
N GLY A 201 -12.57 38.90 6.85
CA GLY A 201 -13.73 39.67 6.43
C GLY A 201 -14.57 40.10 7.62
N ASP A 202 -14.89 41.39 7.70
CA ASP A 202 -15.70 41.97 8.79
C ASP A 202 -17.11 41.37 8.85
N GLU A 203 -17.60 40.81 7.74
CA GLU A 203 -18.87 40.12 7.66
C GLU A 203 -18.85 38.71 8.29
N LEU A 204 -17.66 38.12 8.48
CA LEU A 204 -17.54 36.71 8.84
C LEU A 204 -17.65 36.49 10.34
N ARG A 205 -18.53 35.56 10.71
CA ARG A 205 -18.69 35.11 12.08
C ARG A 205 -18.45 33.62 12.24
N SER A 206 -17.68 33.26 13.27
CA SER A 206 -17.45 31.86 13.63
C SER A 206 -18.69 31.24 14.28
N ILE A 207 -18.99 29.99 13.92
CA ILE A 207 -19.99 29.19 14.65
C ILE A 207 -19.47 28.95 16.07
N GLY A 208 -20.32 29.19 17.07
CA GLY A 208 -19.97 28.93 18.45
C GLY A 208 -18.93 29.90 19.03
N ASP A 209 -18.87 31.14 18.53
CA ASP A 209 -18.05 32.25 19.05
C ASP A 209 -18.29 32.62 20.54
N GLY A 210 -19.13 31.86 21.25
CA GLY A 210 -19.44 32.02 22.66
C GLY A 210 -20.39 33.18 22.98
N SER A 211 -20.77 33.99 21.99
CA SER A 211 -21.58 35.20 22.22
C SER A 211 -23.07 34.89 22.43
N GLY A 212 -23.56 33.75 21.91
CA GLY A 212 -24.98 33.35 21.96
C GLY A 212 -25.93 34.31 21.24
N LYS A 213 -25.42 35.32 20.53
CA LYS A 213 -26.21 36.35 19.85
C LYS A 213 -26.54 35.91 18.42
N PRO A 214 -27.71 36.28 17.86
CA PRO A 214 -27.98 36.09 16.44
C PRO A 214 -27.01 36.91 15.57
N LEU A 215 -26.90 36.56 14.29
CA LEU A 215 -26.16 37.35 13.30
C LEU A 215 -26.72 38.77 13.25
N LEU A 216 -25.84 39.76 13.20
CA LEU A 216 -26.20 41.15 12.92
C LEU A 216 -26.46 41.34 11.43
N THR A 217 -27.12 42.44 11.06
CA THR A 217 -27.28 42.82 9.66
C THR A 217 -25.90 43.01 9.02
N GLY A 218 -25.64 42.26 7.94
CA GLY A 218 -24.35 42.28 7.26
C GLY A 218 -23.41 41.14 7.67
N GLU A 219 -23.70 40.40 8.74
CA GLU A 219 -22.91 39.23 9.14
C GLU A 219 -23.40 37.95 8.44
N VAL A 220 -22.45 37.06 8.15
CA VAL A 220 -22.69 35.70 7.67
C VAL A 220 -21.79 34.71 8.43
N TYR A 221 -22.24 33.46 8.53
CA TYR A 221 -21.39 32.43 9.11
C TYR A 221 -20.29 32.02 8.13
N ASP A 222 -19.08 31.90 8.64
CA ASP A 222 -17.95 31.33 7.89
C ASP A 222 -18.18 29.84 7.64
N SER A 223 -18.63 29.50 6.43
CA SER A 223 -18.88 28.12 5.99
C SER A 223 -17.71 27.52 5.21
N ASN A 224 -16.86 28.38 4.62
CA ASN A 224 -15.73 27.96 3.79
C ASN A 224 -14.65 27.29 4.64
N ARG A 225 -14.37 27.82 5.83
CA ARG A 225 -13.39 27.23 6.76
C ARG A 225 -13.75 25.78 7.13
N TYR A 226 -15.04 25.49 7.38
CA TYR A 226 -15.48 24.12 7.66
C TYR A 226 -15.42 23.20 6.42
N SER A 227 -15.72 23.74 5.25
CA SER A 227 -15.58 23.01 3.98
C SER A 227 -14.12 22.65 3.70
N LEU A 228 -13.20 23.62 3.86
CA LEU A 228 -11.76 23.44 3.74
C LEU A 228 -11.23 22.44 4.77
N TYR A 229 -11.63 22.55 6.04
CA TYR A 229 -11.27 21.59 7.08
C TYR A 229 -11.66 20.16 6.67
N GLY A 230 -12.91 19.95 6.22
CA GLY A 230 -13.36 18.64 5.76
C GLY A 230 -12.57 18.10 4.57
N MET A 231 -12.20 18.96 3.61
CA MET A 231 -11.34 18.57 2.48
C MET A 231 -9.92 18.21 2.94
N LEU A 232 -9.32 19.01 3.84
CA LEU A 232 -7.99 18.78 4.37
C LEU A 232 -7.91 17.51 5.22
N GLN A 233 -8.94 17.16 5.99
CA GLN A 233 -8.99 15.91 6.77
C GLN A 233 -8.95 14.66 5.87
N ARG A 234 -9.43 14.75 4.63
CA ARG A 234 -9.32 13.66 3.65
C ARG A 234 -7.92 13.55 3.06
N LEU A 235 -7.10 14.58 3.23
CA LEU A 235 -5.69 14.59 2.87
C LEU A 235 -4.86 14.23 4.10
N ASN A 236 -3.76 13.51 3.91
CA ASN A 236 -2.87 13.16 5.01
C ASN A 236 -1.93 14.35 5.35
N VAL A 237 -2.51 15.42 5.90
CA VAL A 237 -1.84 16.67 6.28
C VAL A 237 -2.08 16.98 7.77
N ASP A 238 -1.21 17.78 8.36
CA ASP A 238 -1.41 18.34 9.69
C ASP A 238 -2.09 19.72 9.56
N VAL A 239 -3.31 19.82 10.05
CA VAL A 239 -4.18 20.99 9.87
C VAL A 239 -4.03 21.96 11.04
N ILE A 240 -3.92 23.26 10.74
CA ILE A 240 -3.87 24.36 11.72
C ILE A 240 -4.99 25.34 11.35
N ASP A 241 -6.11 25.25 12.07
CA ASP A 241 -7.22 26.19 11.91
C ASP A 241 -6.96 27.43 12.76
N MET A 242 -6.78 28.57 12.10
CA MET A 242 -6.48 29.86 12.72
C MET A 242 -7.75 30.70 12.95
N GLY A 243 -8.94 30.19 12.61
CA GLY A 243 -10.21 30.85 12.85
C GLY A 243 -10.54 31.95 11.85
N VAL A 244 -11.38 32.89 12.30
CA VAL A 244 -11.65 34.13 11.58
C VAL A 244 -10.70 35.19 12.11
N VAL A 245 -9.84 35.71 11.24
CA VAL A 245 -8.88 36.77 11.51
C VAL A 245 -9.53 38.11 11.18
N HIS A 246 -9.24 39.14 11.96
CA HIS A 246 -9.76 40.48 11.70
C HIS A 246 -9.23 41.04 10.38
N ASP A 247 -10.08 41.77 9.66
CA ASP A 247 -9.73 42.33 8.36
C ASP A 247 -8.97 43.65 8.50
N ASP A 248 -7.80 43.56 9.14
CA ASP A 248 -6.89 44.69 9.36
C ASP A 248 -5.44 44.27 9.13
N GLU A 249 -4.61 45.24 8.70
CA GLU A 249 -3.21 45.00 8.32
C GLU A 249 -2.36 44.45 9.47
N ALA A 250 -2.69 44.74 10.74
CA ALA A 250 -1.92 44.23 11.86
C ALA A 250 -2.27 42.77 12.22
N SER A 251 -3.47 42.33 11.84
CA SER A 251 -3.96 40.98 12.09
C SER A 251 -3.59 39.96 10.99
N LEU A 252 -3.34 40.43 9.75
CA LEU A 252 -2.98 39.62 8.56
C LEU A 252 -1.46 39.40 8.40
#